data_AF-A0A127I165-F1
#
_entry.id   AF-A0A127I165-F1
#
_cell.length_a   1.000
_cell.length_b   1.000
_cell.length_c   1.000
_cell.angle_alpha   90.00
_cell.angle_beta   90.00
_cell.angle_gamma   90.00
#
_symmetry.space_group_name_H-M   'P 1'
#
loop_
_entity.id
_entity.type
_entity.pdbx_description
1 polymer ?
#
loop_
_entity_poly.entity_id
_entity_poly.type
_entity_poly.pdbx_seq_one_letter_code
_entity_poly.pdbx_strand_id
1 'polypeptide(L)'
;MDELGFANDRPIKAAEQDLLGRSAFAKNLAAAIVGWKNQESLVIALTGLWGSGKSSIKNLAIQELIATPRLEVIEHNLSMRWTRNV
;
A
#
# COMPACT_ATOMS: atom_id res chain seq x y z
N MET A 1 21.50 -8.07 10.93
CA MET A 1 21.18 -6.80 11.62
C MET A 1 22.12 -5.80 10.99
N ASP A 2 21.65 -4.91 10.11
CA ASP A 2 22.55 -3.92 9.51
C ASP A 2 22.87 -2.89 10.60
N GLU A 3 24.09 -2.95 11.15
CA GLU A 3 24.60 -2.18 12.29
C GLU A 3 24.64 -0.65 12.08
N LEU A 4 24.14 -0.14 10.95
CA LEU A 4 24.16 1.27 10.60
C LEU A 4 22.76 1.94 10.58
N GLY A 5 21.69 1.20 10.90
CA GLY A 5 20.35 1.79 11.07
C GLY A 5 19.75 2.40 9.79
N PHE A 6 20.29 2.11 8.61
CA PHE A 6 19.70 2.55 7.35
C PHE A 6 18.41 1.78 7.09
N ALA A 7 17.28 2.48 7.18
CA ALA A 7 16.01 1.96 6.67
C ALA A 7 16.16 1.77 5.16
N ASN A 8 16.22 0.52 4.71
CA ASN A 8 16.07 0.20 3.30
C ASN A 8 14.84 0.93 2.73
N ASP A 9 14.88 1.42 1.48
CA ASP A 9 13.76 2.04 0.75
C ASP A 9 12.66 1.00 0.40
N ARG A 10 12.35 0.15 1.36
CA ARG A 10 11.35 -0.90 1.27
C ARG A 10 10.00 -0.33 1.69
N PRO A 11 8.93 -0.65 0.96
CA PRO A 11 7.59 -0.30 1.38
C PRO A 11 7.27 -0.82 2.79
N ILE A 12 6.55 -0.01 3.57
CA ILE A 12 5.97 -0.42 4.86
C ILE A 12 5.04 -1.62 4.60
N LYS A 13 5.15 -2.67 5.41
CA LYS A 13 4.34 -3.89 5.26
C LYS A 13 3.19 -3.96 6.25
N ALA A 14 3.35 -3.36 7.42
CA ALA A 14 2.34 -3.38 8.46
C ALA A 14 2.31 -2.06 9.26
N ALA A 15 1.16 -1.74 9.85
CA ALA A 15 0.92 -0.51 10.60
C ALA A 15 1.94 -0.28 11.73
N GLU A 16 2.45 -1.35 12.36
CA GLU A 16 3.43 -1.28 13.45
C GLU A 16 4.79 -0.74 12.98
N GLN A 17 5.05 -0.77 11.67
CA GLN A 17 6.28 -0.26 11.05
C GLN A 17 6.15 1.21 10.62
N ASP A 18 4.98 1.82 10.78
CA ASP A 18 4.67 3.14 10.23
C ASP A 18 5.12 4.30 11.13
N LEU A 19 6.41 4.60 11.07
CA LEU A 19 7.00 5.75 11.78
C LEU A 19 6.66 7.11 11.15
N LEU A 20 6.00 7.13 9.98
CA LEU A 20 5.74 8.34 9.20
C LEU A 20 4.25 8.70 9.11
N GLY A 21 3.40 8.02 9.89
CA GLY A 21 1.98 8.35 10.03
C GLY A 21 1.12 8.11 8.77
N ARG A 22 1.54 7.21 7.87
CA ARG A 22 0.80 6.87 6.63
C ARG A 22 -0.44 6.02 6.86
N SER A 23 -0.55 5.34 8.00
CA SER A 23 -1.64 4.42 8.35
C SER A 23 -2.99 5.13 8.41
N ALA A 24 -3.03 6.37 8.89
CA ALA A 24 -4.26 7.15 8.94
C ALA A 24 -4.83 7.40 7.53
N PHE A 25 -3.98 7.75 6.56
CA PHE A 25 -4.40 7.92 5.18
C PHE A 25 -4.86 6.60 4.57
N ALA A 26 -4.09 5.52 4.77
CA ALA A 26 -4.41 4.19 4.25
C ALA A 26 -5.76 3.66 4.77
N LYS A 27 -6.05 3.87 6.06
CA LYS A 27 -7.32 3.52 6.69
C LYS A 27 -8.49 4.29 6.08
N ASN A 28 -8.33 5.60 5.87
CA ASN A 28 -9.36 6.42 5.23
C ASN A 28 -9.60 6.00 3.77
N LEU A 29 -8.54 5.65 3.04
CA LEU A 29 -8.65 5.12 1.68
C LEU A 29 -9.44 3.80 1.66
N ALA A 30 -9.09 2.85 2.53
CA ALA A 30 -9.80 1.56 2.63
C ALA A 30 -11.28 1.77 3.01
N ALA A 31 -11.58 2.64 3.97
CA ALA A 31 -12.95 2.96 4.37
C ALA A 31 -13.76 3.57 3.21
N ALA A 32 -13.15 4.43 2.40
CA ALA A 32 -13.80 5.00 1.22
C ALA A 32 -14.11 3.92 0.15
N ILE A 33 -13.18 2.98 -0.06
CA ILE A 33 -13.38 1.85 -0.98
C ILE A 33 -14.53 0.94 -0.48
N VAL A 34 -14.52 0.56 0.80
CA VAL A 34 -15.57 -0.29 1.41
C VAL A 34 -16.92 0.43 1.44
N GLY A 35 -16.91 1.75 1.60
CA GLY A 35 -18.12 2.58 1.61
C GLY A 35 -18.74 2.82 0.24
N TRP A 36 -18.09 2.41 -0.86
CA TRP A 36 -18.63 2.56 -2.20
C TRP A 36 -19.81 1.59 -2.42
N LYS A 37 -21.00 2.14 -2.68
CA LYS A 37 -22.26 1.38 -2.85
C LYS A 37 -22.85 1.46 -4.25
N ASN A 38 -22.16 2.10 -5.21
CA ASN A 38 -22.67 2.18 -6.57
C ASN A 38 -22.54 0.81 -7.26
N GLN A 39 -23.42 0.53 -8.23
CA GLN A 39 -23.36 -0.70 -9.02
C GLN A 39 -22.25 -0.66 -10.08
N GLU A 40 -21.78 0.54 -10.41
CA GLU A 40 -20.66 0.73 -11.34
C GLU A 40 -19.30 0.42 -10.69
N SER A 41 -18.38 -0.08 -11.52
CA SER A 41 -17.00 -0.37 -11.10
C SER A 41 -16.24 0.91 -10.74
N LEU A 42 -15.48 0.85 -9.64
CA LEU A 42 -14.63 1.95 -9.17
C LEU A 42 -13.17 1.70 -9.53
N VAL A 43 -12.55 2.64 -10.26
CA VAL A 43 -11.11 2.61 -10.58
C VAL A 43 -10.41 3.75 -9.86
N ILE A 44 -9.35 3.45 -9.10
CA ILE A 44 -8.58 4.43 -8.33
C ILE A 44 -7.11 4.37 -8.73
N ALA A 45 -6.51 5.53 -8.94
CA ALA A 45 -5.07 5.68 -9.13
C ALA A 45 -4.44 6.35 -7.91
N LEU A 46 -3.49 5.67 -7.26
CA LEU A 46 -2.67 6.27 -6.20
C LEU A 46 -1.42 6.91 -6.83
N THR A 47 -1.37 8.24 -6.86
CA THR A 47 -0.32 9.01 -7.55
C THR A 47 0.60 9.74 -6.58
N GLY A 48 1.78 10.14 -7.06
CA GLY A 48 2.80 10.81 -6.26
C GLY A 48 4.23 10.54 -6.76
N LEU A 49 5.17 11.41 -6.38
CA LEU A 49 6.58 11.33 -6.78
C LEU A 49 7.23 9.98 -6.42
N TRP A 50 8.35 9.63 -7.07
CA TRP A 50 9.16 8.50 -6.63
C TRP A 50 9.58 8.65 -5.17
N GLY A 51 9.59 7.56 -4.38
CA GLY A 51 9.92 7.61 -2.96
C GLY A 51 8.84 8.20 -2.02
N SER A 52 7.71 8.70 -2.54
CA SER A 52 6.63 9.26 -1.69
C SER A 52 5.91 8.24 -0.79
N GLY A 53 6.18 6.94 -0.96
CA GLY A 53 5.59 5.89 -0.13
C GLY A 53 4.25 5.34 -0.66
N LYS A 54 3.94 5.50 -1.95
CA LYS A 54 2.73 4.92 -2.58
C LYS A 54 2.59 3.42 -2.32
N SER A 55 3.67 2.66 -2.50
CA SER A 55 3.68 1.22 -2.22
C SER A 55 3.42 0.92 -0.74
N SER A 56 3.93 1.75 0.18
CA SER A 56 3.64 1.64 1.61
C SER A 56 2.16 1.87 1.90
N ILE A 57 1.57 2.93 1.33
CA ILE A 57 0.14 3.23 1.48
C ILE A 57 -0.72 2.10 0.92
N LYS A 58 -0.37 1.55 -0.26
CA LYS A 58 -1.06 0.41 -0.87
C LYS A 58 -1.09 -0.79 0.09
N ASN A 59 0.05 -1.15 0.66
CA ASN A 59 0.16 -2.30 1.57
C ASN A 59 -0.68 -2.09 2.83
N LEU A 60 -0.61 -0.90 3.44
CA LEU A 60 -1.40 -0.56 4.62
C LEU A 60 -2.90 -0.54 4.30
N ALA A 61 -3.31 -0.06 3.13
CA ALA A 61 -4.71 -0.08 2.72
C ALA A 61 -5.19 -1.53 2.49
N ILE A 62 -4.37 -2.38 1.87
CA ILE A 62 -4.66 -3.81 1.71
C ILE A 62 -4.82 -4.50 3.07
N GLN A 63 -3.97 -4.18 4.05
CA GLN A 63 -4.09 -4.70 5.42
C GLN A 63 -5.47 -4.37 6.03
N GLU A 64 -5.95 -3.14 5.86
CA GLU A 64 -7.29 -2.72 6.33
C GLU A 64 -8.43 -3.38 5.54
N LEU A 65 -8.27 -3.55 4.22
CA LEU A 65 -9.26 -4.21 3.37
C LEU A 65 -9.42 -5.70 3.74
N ILE A 66 -8.32 -6.42 3.94
CA ILE A 66 -8.34 -7.85 4.33
C ILE A 66 -8.98 -8.04 5.72
N ALA A 67 -8.86 -7.04 6.61
CA ALA A 67 -9.52 -7.08 7.91
C ALA A 67 -11.05 -6.91 7.82
N THR A 68 -11.58 -6.52 6.66
CA THR A 68 -13.03 -6.34 6.43
C THR A 68 -13.69 -7.68 6.07
N PRO A 69 -14.68 -8.17 6.84
CA PRO A 69 -15.34 -9.44 6.56
C PRO A 69 -16.01 -9.47 5.18
N ARG A 70 -15.93 -10.62 4.51
CA ARG A 70 -16.56 -10.89 3.19
C ARG A 70 -15.99 -10.08 2.02
N LEU A 71 -14.84 -9.43 2.17
CA LEU A 71 -14.12 -8.80 1.07
C LEU A 71 -13.06 -9.76 0.53
N GLU A 72 -13.08 -10.02 -0.78
CA GLU A 72 -12.00 -10.73 -1.47
C GLU A 72 -11.01 -9.70 -2.04
N VAL A 73 -9.73 -9.86 -1.70
CA VAL A 73 -8.66 -8.97 -2.16
C VAL A 73 -7.70 -9.79 -3.01
N ILE A 74 -7.62 -9.46 -4.30
CA ILE A 74 -6.66 -10.04 -5.23
C ILE A 74 -5.57 -8.99 -5.50
N GLU A 75 -4.35 -9.26 -5.04
CA GLU A 75 -3.20 -8.41 -5.30
C GLU A 75 -2.38 -8.96 -6.47
N HIS A 76 -2.15 -8.12 -7.48
CA HIS A 76 -1.18 -8.39 -8.54
C HIS A 76 0.01 -7.44 -8.40
N ASN A 77 1.19 -7.99 -8.11
CA ASN A 77 2.44 -7.24 -8.11
C ASN A 77 3.22 -7.53 -9.40
N LEU A 78 3.21 -6.57 -10.33
CA LEU A 78 4.08 -6.64 -11.50
C LEU A 78 5.52 -6.43 -11.04
N SER A 79 6.29 -7.50 -10.86
CA SER A 79 7.73 -7.36 -10.61
C SER A 79 8.38 -6.81 -11.88
N MET A 80 8.66 -5.51 -11.92
CA MET A 80 9.59 -4.97 -12.90
C MET A 80 11.01 -5.44 -12.52
N ARG A 81 11.46 -6.54 -13.13
CA ARG A 81 12.88 -6.90 -13.14
C ARG A 81 13.60 -5.91 -14.05
N TRP A 82 14.33 -4.96 -13.47
CA TRP A 82 15.31 -4.18 -14.21
C TRP A 82 16.54 -5.06 -14.44
N THR A 83 16.58 -5.79 -15.55
CA THR A 83 17.86 -6.32 -16.05
C THR A 83 18.68 -5.14 -16.56
N ARG A 84 19.56 -4.58 -15.73
CA ARG A 84 20.70 -3.81 -16.23
C ARG A 84 21.72 -4.82 -16.76
N ASN A 85 21.83 -4.93 -18.07
CA ASN A 85 23.08 -5.35 -18.68
C ASN A 85 23.97 -4.10 -18.70
N VAL A 86 24.94 -4.06 -17.79
CA VAL A 86 26.21 -3.34 -17.95
C VAL A 86 27.32 -4.32 -17.70
#